data_AF-A0A060YYE6-F1
#
_entry.id   AF-A0A060YYE6-F1
#
_cell.length_a   1.000
_cell.length_b   1.000
_cell.length_c   1.000
_cell.angle_alpha   90.00
_cell.angle_beta   90.00
_cell.angle_gamma   90.00
#
_symmetry.space_group_name_H-M   'P 1'
#
loop_
_entity.id
_entity.type
_entity.pdbx_description
1 polymer ?
#
loop_
_entity_poly.entity_id
_entity_poly.type
_entity_poly.pdbx_seq_one_letter_code
_entity_poly.pdbx_strand_id
1 'polypeptide(L)'
;MSSNKDDGGWKKFVWDSDKGEFCGRTGGSWFKILGFYLIFYAFLAGVFIGTIQALLLTLSNYKPTWQDRVAPPGLSHTPRSDKSEIAFNLNDVETYLTYTKAMREFLVMYDDDKQRDQMKYEDCGGTGTVPFRSLPPTPSS
;
A
#
# COMPACT_ATOMS: atom_id res chain seq x y z
N MET A 1 61.16 12.34 32.35
CA MET A 1 59.86 11.87 32.88
C MET A 1 58.77 12.73 32.27
N SER A 2 57.93 12.17 31.41
CA SER A 2 56.58 12.71 31.17
C SER A 2 55.65 11.52 31.01
N SER A 3 54.59 11.56 31.80
CA SER A 3 53.70 10.47 32.15
C SER A 3 52.66 10.22 31.08
N ASN A 4 52.53 8.92 30.74
CA ASN A 4 51.34 8.22 30.24
C ASN A 4 49.98 8.87 30.61
N LYS A 5 49.07 8.89 29.63
CA LYS A 5 47.58 8.93 29.64
C LYS A 5 47.16 9.75 28.41
N ASP A 6 46.71 9.17 27.28
CA ASP A 6 45.27 9.07 26.99
C ASP A 6 44.92 8.29 25.69
N ASP A 7 45.79 7.41 25.19
CA ASP A 7 45.69 6.94 23.78
C ASP A 7 44.73 5.78 23.46
N GLY A 8 43.74 5.43 24.30
CA GLY A 8 43.00 4.19 23.99
C GLY A 8 41.58 3.96 24.49
N GLY A 9 41.03 4.70 25.44
CA GLY A 9 39.79 4.29 26.13
C GLY A 9 38.63 3.89 25.20
N TRP A 10 38.25 4.76 24.26
CA TRP A 10 37.19 4.50 23.29
C TRP A 10 37.71 3.97 21.94
N LYS A 11 38.84 4.49 21.45
CA LYS A 11 39.38 4.12 20.14
C LYS A 11 39.89 2.67 20.11
N LYS A 12 40.53 2.21 21.19
CA LYS A 12 40.95 0.81 21.37
C LYS A 12 39.76 -0.12 21.66
N PHE A 13 38.69 0.40 22.26
CA PHE A 13 37.44 -0.36 22.47
C PHE A 13 36.72 -0.64 21.13
N VAL A 14 36.74 0.32 20.20
CA VAL A 14 36.19 0.15 18.85
C VAL A 14 37.10 -0.75 18.00
N TRP A 15 38.41 -0.50 18.02
CA TRP A 15 39.39 -1.23 17.20
C TRP A 15 40.70 -1.46 17.94
N ASP A 16 41.00 -2.72 18.25
CA ASP A 16 42.30 -3.15 18.77
C ASP A 16 43.14 -3.72 17.62
N SER A 17 44.12 -2.94 17.15
CA SER A 17 45.00 -3.32 16.04
C SER A 17 46.03 -4.38 16.41
N ASP A 18 46.31 -4.60 17.70
CA ASP A 18 47.30 -5.58 18.16
C ASP A 18 46.69 -6.99 18.18
N LYS A 19 45.38 -7.10 18.46
CA LYS A 19 44.65 -8.38 18.48
C LYS A 19 43.71 -8.59 17.30
N GLY A 20 43.47 -7.57 16.48
CA GLY A 20 42.50 -7.64 15.37
C GLY A 20 41.06 -7.83 15.87
N GLU A 21 40.73 -7.21 17.00
CA GLU A 21 39.41 -7.29 17.63
C GLU A 21 38.62 -6.00 17.34
N PHE A 22 37.42 -6.16 16.79
CA PHE A 22 36.46 -5.08 16.61
C PHE A 22 35.38 -5.20 17.68
N CYS A 23 35.16 -4.15 18.48
CA CYS A 23 34.20 -4.15 19.59
C CYS A 23 34.29 -5.41 20.49
N GLY A 24 35.51 -5.80 20.90
CA GLY A 24 35.75 -6.90 21.83
C GLY A 24 35.59 -8.32 21.28
N ARG A 25 35.51 -8.51 19.95
CA ARG A 25 35.55 -9.84 19.31
C ARG A 25 36.49 -9.84 18.11
N THR A 26 37.17 -10.96 17.88
CA THR A 26 38.02 -11.16 16.70
C THR A 26 37.19 -11.16 15.42
N GLY A 27 37.73 -10.63 14.31
CA GLY A 27 37.05 -10.58 13.01
C GLY A 27 36.49 -11.94 12.54
N GLY A 28 37.18 -13.04 12.87
CA GLY A 28 36.70 -14.40 12.57
C GLY A 28 35.48 -14.86 13.38
N SER A 29 35.17 -14.25 14.53
CA SER A 29 33.93 -14.47 15.27
C SER A 29 32.80 -13.60 14.70
N TRP A 30 33.11 -12.34 14.38
CA TRP A 30 32.19 -11.44 13.68
C TRP A 30 31.67 -12.03 12.37
N PHE A 31 32.54 -12.61 11.55
CA PHE A 31 32.13 -13.27 10.32
C PHE A 31 31.18 -14.45 10.57
N LYS A 32 31.44 -15.26 11.61
CA LYS A 32 30.55 -16.38 11.98
C LYS A 32 29.17 -15.89 12.44
N ILE A 33 29.13 -14.83 13.24
CA ILE A 33 27.89 -14.23 13.73
C ILE A 33 27.09 -13.65 12.55
N LEU A 34 27.73 -12.86 11.69
CA LEU A 34 27.08 -12.27 10.52
C LEU A 34 26.58 -13.35 9.54
N GLY A 35 27.41 -14.36 9.24
CA GLY A 35 27.01 -15.48 8.38
C GLY A 35 25.82 -16.25 8.95
N PHE A 36 25.81 -16.52 10.26
CA PHE A 36 24.67 -17.14 10.94
C PHE A 36 23.40 -16.29 10.80
N TYR A 37 23.46 -14.99 11.11
CA TYR A 37 22.29 -14.13 11.02
C TYR A 37 21.79 -13.94 9.58
N LEU A 38 22.67 -13.87 8.59
CA LEU A 38 22.26 -13.78 7.18
C LEU A 38 21.46 -15.02 6.75
N ILE A 39 21.98 -16.22 7.04
CA ILE A 39 21.29 -17.47 6.67
C ILE A 39 19.99 -17.62 7.48
N PHE A 40 20.03 -17.32 8.78
CA PHE A 40 18.86 -17.41 9.66
C PHE A 40 17.73 -16.47 9.22
N TYR A 41 18.03 -15.19 8.95
CA TYR A 41 17.02 -14.24 8.49
C TYR A 41 16.57 -14.50 7.06
N ALA A 42 17.45 -15.01 6.18
CA ALA A 42 17.04 -15.45 4.84
C ALA A 42 16.03 -16.59 4.92
N PHE A 43 16.24 -17.57 5.81
CA PHE A 43 15.30 -18.66 6.03
C PHE A 43 13.98 -18.16 6.63
N LEU A 44 14.03 -17.29 7.65
CA LEU A 44 12.82 -16.67 8.21
C LEU A 44 12.02 -15.89 7.17
N ALA A 45 12.70 -15.09 6.33
CA ALA A 45 12.07 -14.37 5.23
C ALA A 45 11.47 -15.34 4.20
N GLY A 46 12.15 -16.45 3.89
CA GLY A 46 11.65 -17.49 3.01
C GLY A 46 10.36 -18.14 3.53
N VAL A 47 10.32 -18.50 4.82
CA VAL A 47 9.11 -19.03 5.46
C VAL A 47 7.97 -18.01 5.42
N PHE A 48 8.27 -16.74 5.72
CA PHE A 48 7.27 -15.67 5.69
C PHE A 48 6.70 -15.44 4.28
N ILE A 49 7.57 -15.38 3.27
CA ILE A 49 7.13 -15.27 1.86
C ILE A 49 6.33 -16.50 1.46
N GLY A 50 6.76 -17.70 1.87
CA GLY A 50 6.06 -18.95 1.59
C GLY A 50 4.64 -18.99 2.17
N THR A 51 4.45 -18.55 3.41
CA THR A 51 3.12 -18.51 4.03
C THR A 51 2.22 -17.44 3.40
N ILE A 52 2.77 -16.28 3.02
CA ILE A 52 2.03 -15.26 2.26
C ILE A 52 1.64 -15.78 0.88
N GLN A 53 2.52 -16.50 0.19
CA GLN A 53 2.21 -17.09 -1.12
C GLN A 53 1.14 -18.17 -1.01
N ALA A 54 1.21 -19.05 0.00
CA ALA A 54 0.16 -20.01 0.27
C ALA A 54 -1.19 -19.32 0.53
N LEU A 55 -1.21 -18.22 1.27
CA LEU A 55 -2.41 -17.39 1.48
C LEU A 55 -2.92 -16.79 0.16
N LEU A 56 -2.05 -16.22 -0.68
CA LEU A 56 -2.43 -15.63 -1.97
C LEU A 56 -3.00 -16.67 -2.94
N LEU A 57 -2.48 -17.90 -2.93
CA LEU A 57 -3.04 -19.00 -3.72
C LEU A 57 -4.47 -19.38 -3.31
N THR A 58 -4.86 -19.13 -2.06
CA THR A 58 -6.24 -19.36 -1.60
C THR A 58 -7.21 -18.22 -1.93
N LEU A 59 -6.70 -17.09 -2.43
CA LEU A 59 -7.52 -15.95 -2.82
C LEU A 59 -7.84 -16.01 -4.32
N SER A 60 -9.10 -15.74 -4.66
CA SER A 60 -9.51 -15.63 -6.06
C SER A 60 -9.28 -14.20 -6.57
N ASN A 61 -8.75 -14.05 -7.80
CA ASN A 61 -8.54 -12.74 -8.40
C ASN A 61 -9.84 -12.03 -8.83
N TYR A 62 -10.97 -12.75 -8.87
CA TYR A 62 -12.23 -12.22 -9.37
C TYR A 62 -13.18 -11.74 -8.27
N LYS A 63 -13.13 -12.34 -7.07
CA LYS A 63 -13.98 -11.95 -5.95
C LYS A 63 -13.25 -12.00 -4.60
N PRO A 64 -13.49 -11.04 -3.70
CA PRO A 64 -12.99 -11.13 -2.33
C PRO A 64 -13.72 -12.22 -1.56
N THR A 65 -13.02 -12.95 -0.69
CA THR A 65 -13.58 -14.05 0.11
C THR A 65 -14.64 -13.58 1.11
N TRP A 66 -14.48 -12.38 1.66
CA TRP A 66 -15.37 -11.83 2.69
C TRP A 66 -15.86 -10.44 2.27
N GLN A 67 -17.18 -10.27 2.18
CA GLN A 67 -17.85 -9.00 1.82
C GLN A 67 -18.75 -8.44 2.92
N ASP A 68 -18.77 -9.08 4.09
CA ASP A 68 -19.66 -8.68 5.19
C ASP A 68 -19.36 -7.26 5.73
N ARG A 69 -18.10 -6.80 5.61
CA ARG A 69 -17.68 -5.47 6.06
C ARG A 69 -18.02 -4.33 5.09
N VAL A 70 -18.48 -4.65 3.88
CA VAL A 70 -18.86 -3.66 2.85
C VAL A 70 -20.36 -3.61 2.62
N ALA A 71 -21.13 -4.40 3.36
CA ALA A 71 -22.59 -4.29 3.42
C ALA A 71 -22.97 -3.44 4.65
N PRO A 72 -23.87 -2.46 4.54
CA PRO A 72 -24.61 -1.97 3.37
C PRO A 72 -23.79 -0.99 2.47
N PRO A 73 -24.14 -0.84 1.17
CA PRO A 73 -23.43 0.09 0.29
C PRO A 73 -23.57 1.53 0.77
N GLY A 74 -22.46 2.27 0.77
CA GLY A 74 -22.43 3.69 1.10
C GLY A 74 -22.79 4.58 -0.09
N LEU A 75 -23.15 5.83 0.19
CA LEU A 75 -23.37 6.88 -0.80
C LEU A 75 -22.28 7.95 -0.68
N SER A 76 -21.54 8.19 -1.76
CA SER A 76 -20.55 9.27 -1.84
C SER A 76 -21.03 10.37 -2.79
N HIS A 77 -20.61 11.61 -2.51
CA HIS A 77 -20.83 12.76 -3.40
C HIS A 77 -19.49 13.34 -3.84
N THR A 78 -19.47 13.89 -5.05
CA THR A 78 -18.34 14.64 -5.61
C THR A 78 -18.86 16.02 -6.01
N PRO A 79 -18.19 17.12 -5.62
CA PRO A 79 -16.86 17.23 -5.03
C PRO A 79 -16.85 16.92 -3.51
N ARG A 80 -15.77 16.29 -3.04
CA ARG A 80 -15.60 15.96 -1.61
C ARG A 80 -15.31 17.23 -0.82
N SER A 81 -16.15 17.53 0.16
CA SER A 81 -15.94 18.64 1.10
C SER A 81 -15.38 18.13 2.43
N ASP A 82 -14.53 18.92 3.09
CA ASP A 82 -13.83 18.52 4.33
C ASP A 82 -14.78 18.29 5.51
N LYS A 83 -15.93 18.97 5.52
CA LYS A 83 -16.95 18.88 6.59
C LYS A 83 -18.33 18.46 6.09
N SER A 84 -18.40 17.87 4.89
CA SER A 84 -19.68 17.58 4.22
C SER A 84 -20.53 18.84 3.94
N GLU A 85 -19.92 20.02 3.98
CA GLU A 85 -20.54 21.33 3.73
C GLU A 85 -19.86 21.97 2.51
N ILE A 86 -20.66 22.49 1.58
CA ILE A 86 -20.18 23.23 0.42
C ILE A 86 -20.56 24.69 0.64
N ALA A 87 -19.59 25.52 0.95
CA ALA A 87 -19.76 26.96 1.16
C ALA A 87 -18.98 27.72 0.09
N PHE A 88 -19.68 28.44 -0.76
CA PHE A 88 -19.09 29.28 -1.80
C PHE A 88 -19.91 30.55 -1.98
N ASN A 89 -19.30 31.56 -2.61
CA ASN A 89 -19.96 32.79 -2.95
C ASN A 89 -20.17 32.85 -4.47
N LEU A 90 -21.39 33.13 -4.92
CA LEU A 90 -21.72 33.25 -6.34
C LEU A 90 -20.97 34.41 -7.02
N ASN A 91 -20.59 35.44 -6.25
CA ASN A 91 -19.90 36.62 -6.75
C ASN A 91 -18.37 36.46 -6.76
N ASP A 92 -17.84 35.40 -6.15
CA ASP A 92 -16.39 35.17 -6.06
C ASP A 92 -16.00 33.83 -6.71
N VAL A 93 -15.38 33.94 -7.89
CA VAL A 93 -15.00 32.81 -8.73
C VAL A 93 -14.02 31.87 -8.03
N GLU A 94 -13.11 32.40 -7.20
CA GLU A 94 -12.07 31.59 -6.57
C GLU A 94 -12.67 30.59 -5.57
N THR A 95 -13.80 30.93 -4.94
CA THR A 95 -14.44 30.10 -3.91
C THR A 95 -15.04 28.81 -4.45
N TYR A 96 -15.62 28.81 -5.66
CA TYR A 96 -16.22 27.62 -6.27
C TYR A 96 -15.33 26.96 -7.35
N LEU A 97 -14.23 27.59 -7.74
CA LEU A 97 -13.31 27.05 -8.73
C LEU A 97 -12.76 25.69 -8.31
N THR A 98 -12.44 25.50 -7.03
CA THR A 98 -11.96 24.21 -6.49
C THR A 98 -13.01 23.11 -6.67
N TYR A 99 -14.28 23.41 -6.40
CA TYR A 99 -15.39 22.46 -6.55
C TYR A 99 -15.64 22.11 -8.03
N THR A 100 -15.68 23.11 -8.90
CA THR A 100 -15.92 22.91 -10.34
C THR A 100 -14.77 22.19 -11.03
N LYS A 101 -13.52 22.43 -10.62
CA LYS A 101 -12.35 21.70 -11.10
C LYS A 101 -12.43 20.23 -10.72
N ALA A 102 -12.71 19.92 -9.45
CA ALA A 102 -12.86 18.53 -9.00
C ALA A 102 -14.00 17.80 -9.71
N MET A 103 -15.14 18.47 -9.95
CA MET A 103 -16.24 17.90 -10.74
C MET A 103 -15.83 17.65 -12.19
N ARG A 104 -15.13 18.60 -12.82
CA ARG A 104 -14.65 18.44 -14.20
C ARG A 104 -13.67 17.27 -14.31
N GLU A 105 -12.72 17.15 -13.40
CA GLU A 105 -11.76 16.05 -13.37
C GLU A 105 -12.44 14.68 -13.22
N PHE A 106 -13.48 14.60 -12.39
CA PHE A 106 -14.28 13.39 -12.25
C PHE A 106 -15.05 13.04 -13.54
N LEU A 107 -15.70 14.04 -14.15
CA LEU A 107 -16.54 13.86 -15.35
C LEU A 107 -15.73 13.58 -16.62
N VAL A 108 -14.45 13.96 -16.68
CA VAL A 108 -13.57 13.68 -17.83
C VAL A 108 -13.47 12.18 -18.16
N MET A 109 -13.74 11.26 -17.23
CA MET A 109 -13.79 9.81 -17.53
C MET A 109 -15.08 9.36 -18.23
N TYR A 110 -16.10 10.23 -18.26
CA TYR A 110 -17.43 9.99 -18.82
C TYR A 110 -17.67 10.75 -20.14
N ASP A 111 -16.65 11.42 -20.69
CA ASP A 111 -16.76 12.06 -22.01
C ASP A 111 -16.96 11.01 -23.11
N ASP A 112 -17.83 11.34 -24.08
CA ASP A 112 -18.19 10.46 -25.21
C ASP A 112 -16.96 9.96 -25.98
N ASP A 113 -15.93 10.82 -26.13
CA ASP A 113 -14.69 10.48 -26.82
C ASP A 113 -13.98 9.25 -26.22
N LYS A 114 -14.17 8.99 -24.92
CA LYS A 114 -13.55 7.86 -24.19
C LYS A 114 -14.40 6.60 -24.17
N GLN A 115 -15.67 6.69 -24.55
CA GLN A 115 -16.64 5.58 -24.51
C GLN A 115 -16.94 4.99 -25.89
N ARG A 116 -16.15 5.33 -26.91
CA ARG A 116 -16.38 4.91 -28.31
C ARG A 116 -16.01 3.45 -28.62
N ASP A 117 -15.19 2.81 -27.78
CA ASP A 117 -14.72 1.45 -28.03
C ASP A 117 -15.80 0.40 -27.73
N GLN A 118 -16.43 -0.12 -28.78
CA GLN A 118 -17.49 -1.12 -28.69
C GLN A 118 -17.04 -2.48 -28.14
N MET A 119 -15.73 -2.75 -28.06
CA MET A 119 -15.22 -3.98 -27.42
C MET A 119 -15.16 -3.84 -25.89
N LYS A 120 -15.19 -2.61 -25.38
CA LYS A 120 -15.04 -2.30 -23.95
C LYS A 120 -16.32 -1.77 -23.32
N TYR A 121 -17.17 -1.11 -24.10
CA TYR A 121 -18.38 -0.44 -23.64
C TYR A 121 -19.62 -1.03 -24.34
N GLU A 122 -20.71 -1.15 -23.59
CA GLU A 122 -22.00 -1.63 -24.06
C GLU A 122 -23.06 -0.53 -23.87
N ASP A 123 -23.95 -0.36 -24.85
CA ASP A 123 -25.09 0.55 -24.74
C ASP A 123 -26.26 -0.16 -24.04
N CYS A 124 -26.55 0.25 -22.80
CA CYS A 124 -27.60 -0.35 -21.98
C CYS A 124 -29.02 0.15 -22.29
N GLY A 125 -29.21 1.07 -23.24
CA GLY A 125 -30.51 1.61 -23.64
C GLY A 125 -31.17 2.58 -22.64
N GLY A 126 -32.24 3.26 -23.08
CA GLY A 126 -32.91 4.36 -22.34
C GLY A 126 -34.13 3.97 -21.49
N THR A 127 -34.56 2.71 -21.48
CA THR A 127 -35.70 2.25 -20.67
C THR A 127 -35.22 1.44 -19.48
N GLY A 128 -35.15 2.09 -18.33
CA GLY A 128 -34.74 1.48 -17.08
C GLY A 128 -35.66 0.35 -16.64
N THR A 129 -35.19 -0.88 -16.78
CA THR A 129 -35.46 -2.01 -15.86
C THR A 129 -34.47 -3.13 -16.18
N VAL A 130 -33.24 -3.02 -15.68
CA VAL A 130 -32.45 -4.23 -15.42
C VAL A 130 -32.90 -4.74 -14.06
N PRO A 131 -33.69 -5.83 -13.95
CA PRO A 131 -34.04 -6.36 -12.65
C PRO A 131 -32.75 -6.86 -11.99
N PHE A 132 -32.52 -6.47 -10.74
CA PHE A 132 -31.43 -6.92 -9.86
C PHE A 132 -31.33 -8.48 -9.72
N ARG A 133 -32.24 -9.21 -10.37
CA ARG A 133 -32.45 -10.65 -10.23
C ARG A 133 -31.67 -11.53 -11.23
N SER A 134 -30.83 -10.96 -12.10
CA SER A 134 -30.02 -11.75 -13.03
C SER A 134 -28.69 -12.27 -12.47
N LEU A 135 -28.38 -12.06 -11.19
CA LEU A 135 -27.30 -12.82 -10.55
C LEU A 135 -27.71 -14.31 -10.47
N PRO A 136 -26.96 -15.24 -11.09
CA PRO A 136 -27.21 -16.67 -10.90
C PRO A 136 -27.09 -17.00 -9.40
N PRO A 137 -27.94 -17.89 -8.85
CA PRO A 137 -27.82 -18.30 -7.47
C PRO A 137 -26.42 -18.87 -7.23
N THR A 138 -25.73 -18.36 -6.22
CA THR A 138 -24.48 -18.96 -5.75
C THR A 138 -24.76 -20.43 -5.43
N PRO A 139 -23.97 -21.39 -5.96
CA PRO A 139 -24.13 -22.78 -5.57
C PRO A 139 -23.87 -22.88 -4.07
N SER A 140 -24.88 -23.35 -3.35
CA SER A 140 -24.77 -23.76 -1.96
C SER A 140 -23.92 -25.02 -1.89
N SER A 141 -22.76 -24.91 -1.26
CA SER A 141 -21.98 -26.04 -0.73
C SER A 141 -21.35 -25.60 0.58
#